data_AF-U4UBB1-F1
#
_entry.id   AF-U4UBB1-F1
#
_cell.length_a   1.000
_cell.length_b   1.000
_cell.length_c   1.000
_cell.angle_alpha   90.00
_cell.angle_beta   90.00
_cell.angle_gamma   90.00
#
_symmetry.space_group_name_H-M   'P 1'
#
loop_
_entity.id
_entity.type
_entity.pdbx_description
1 polymer ?
#
loop_
_entity_poly.entity_id
_entity_poly.type
_entity_poly.pdbx_seq_one_letter_code
_entity_poly.pdbx_strand_id
1 'polypeptide(L)'
;MLIELEKRIPLTAQTLYCAELEELQELLHFPEEVALRLADSEYQLFYQVPPIDYLRQVTADLGGTTGTSEANCSAQSSSTSKSSIGTLIKRFDEVSAWVTQLIISQPTHDARRAVVSCILRVALSSWNIGNFMGAMEIIAAFNSNKLKPFWLSITEKDTLPILNFLNAALYSVEYDRALSRALAMAECPVVPFFGAFLHELREILATRTPEGLPIGKPPKGARPDQSQQRQVV
;
A
#
# COMPACT_ATOMS: atom_id res chain seq x y z
N MET A 1 2.09 -10.28 -2.25
CA MET A 1 1.95 -8.97 -1.59
C MET A 1 0.50 -8.55 -1.43
N LEU A 2 -0.34 -8.68 -2.48
CA LEU A 2 -1.80 -8.66 -2.32
C LEU A 2 -2.28 -9.65 -1.24
N ILE A 3 -1.71 -10.87 -1.21
CA ILE A 3 -2.04 -11.91 -0.23
C ILE A 3 -1.80 -11.47 1.24
N GLU A 4 -0.88 -10.54 1.51
CA GLU A 4 -0.60 -10.11 2.88
C GLU A 4 -1.46 -8.91 3.32
N LEU A 5 -1.92 -8.10 2.36
CA LEU A 5 -2.96 -7.06 2.57
C LEU A 5 -4.37 -7.67 2.64
N GLU A 6 -4.60 -8.79 1.95
CA GLU A 6 -5.89 -9.49 1.89
C GLU A 6 -6.27 -10.19 3.19
N LYS A 7 -5.33 -10.37 4.13
CA LYS A 7 -5.52 -11.09 5.40
C LYS A 7 -6.12 -10.25 6.55
N ARG A 8 -6.44 -8.97 6.36
CA ARG A 8 -6.93 -8.09 7.44
C ARG A 8 -8.21 -7.33 7.10
N ILE A 9 -9.27 -8.03 6.69
CA ILE A 9 -10.59 -7.40 6.51
C ILE A 9 -11.58 -7.96 7.54
N PRO A 10 -11.86 -7.26 8.66
CA PRO A 10 -12.99 -7.59 9.52
C PRO A 10 -14.32 -7.29 8.82
N LEU A 11 -15.30 -8.18 9.02
CA LEU A 11 -16.68 -7.98 8.57
C LEU A 11 -17.47 -7.03 9.50
N THR A 12 -18.46 -6.37 8.88
CA THR A 12 -19.66 -5.72 9.45
C THR A 12 -19.51 -4.41 10.23
N ALA A 13 -19.85 -3.31 9.56
CA ALA A 13 -20.72 -2.22 10.03
C ALA A 13 -21.09 -1.38 8.79
N GLN A 14 -22.24 -0.69 8.78
CA GLN A 14 -22.59 0.26 7.72
C GLN A 14 -21.40 1.19 7.45
N THR A 15 -20.74 1.00 6.31
CA THR A 15 -19.57 1.81 5.95
C THR A 15 -20.08 3.16 5.45
N LEU A 16 -20.29 4.09 6.38
CA LEU A 16 -20.24 5.50 6.06
C LEU A 16 -18.84 5.76 5.55
N TYR A 17 -18.73 5.97 4.24
CA TYR A 17 -17.48 6.40 3.64
C TYR A 17 -17.17 7.81 4.10
N CYS A 18 -15.92 8.24 3.95
CA CYS A 18 -15.63 9.66 4.11
C CYS A 18 -16.48 10.45 3.10
N ALA A 19 -17.02 11.61 3.50
CA ALA A 19 -17.95 12.41 2.71
C ALA A 19 -17.48 12.65 1.26
N GLU A 20 -16.16 12.78 1.07
CA GLU A 20 -15.51 12.83 -0.24
C GLU A 20 -15.97 11.70 -1.19
N LEU A 21 -15.92 10.42 -0.76
CA LEU A 21 -16.22 9.28 -1.64
C LEU A 21 -17.71 9.22 -2.00
N GLU A 22 -18.58 9.72 -1.14
CA GLU A 22 -20.01 9.87 -1.43
C GLU A 22 -20.23 10.95 -2.50
N GLU A 23 -19.53 12.07 -2.42
CA GLU A 23 -19.55 13.11 -3.46
C GLU A 23 -18.99 12.60 -4.80
N LEU A 24 -17.93 11.79 -4.76
CA LEU A 24 -17.34 11.20 -5.97
C LEU A 24 -18.28 10.21 -6.66
N GLN A 25 -19.14 9.53 -5.91
CA GLN A 25 -20.14 8.62 -6.48
C GLN A 25 -21.11 9.36 -7.42
N GLU A 26 -21.53 10.57 -7.06
CA GLU A 26 -22.40 11.39 -7.90
C GLU A 26 -21.70 11.87 -9.18
N LEU A 27 -20.36 11.87 -9.20
CA LEU A 27 -19.54 12.34 -10.31
C LEU A 27 -19.03 11.22 -11.24
N LEU A 28 -19.47 9.96 -11.07
CA LEU A 28 -18.99 8.83 -11.87
C LEU A 28 -19.20 8.95 -13.39
N HIS A 29 -20.06 9.87 -13.82
CA HIS A 29 -20.25 10.21 -15.23
C HIS A 29 -19.11 11.07 -15.81
N PHE A 30 -18.28 11.68 -14.96
CA PHE A 30 -17.07 12.42 -15.28
C PHE A 30 -15.83 11.72 -14.67
N PRO A 31 -15.34 10.63 -15.28
CA PRO A 31 -14.28 9.82 -14.68
C PRO A 31 -12.96 10.57 -14.47
N GLU A 32 -12.65 11.55 -15.31
CA GLU A 32 -11.48 12.42 -15.17
C GLU A 32 -11.55 13.29 -13.90
N GLU A 33 -12.72 13.86 -13.60
CA GLU A 33 -12.93 14.68 -12.40
C GLU A 33 -12.79 13.84 -11.13
N VAL A 34 -13.36 12.62 -11.15
CA VAL A 34 -13.20 11.68 -10.02
C VAL A 34 -11.73 11.33 -9.81
N ALA A 35 -10.99 11.03 -10.88
CA ALA A 35 -9.57 10.72 -10.80
C ALA A 35 -8.73 11.91 -10.28
N LEU A 36 -9.05 13.13 -10.70
CA LEU A 36 -8.38 14.35 -10.24
C LEU A 36 -8.58 14.59 -8.73
N ARG A 37 -9.80 14.43 -8.22
CA ARG A 37 -10.09 14.62 -6.79
C ARG A 37 -9.46 13.54 -5.91
N LEU A 38 -9.50 12.28 -6.36
CA LEU A 38 -8.76 11.20 -5.70
C LEU A 38 -7.27 11.53 -5.64
N ALA A 39 -6.70 11.96 -6.77
CA ALA A 39 -5.29 12.33 -6.85
C ALA A 39 -4.92 13.49 -5.91
N ASP A 40 -5.78 14.52 -5.78
CA ASP A 40 -5.51 15.66 -4.92
C ASP A 40 -5.45 15.25 -3.44
N SER A 41 -6.43 14.45 -2.99
CA SER A 41 -6.45 13.85 -1.65
C SER A 41 -5.23 12.96 -1.39
N GLU A 42 -4.91 12.06 -2.33
CA GLU A 42 -3.82 11.10 -2.19
C GLU A 42 -2.44 11.76 -2.27
N TYR A 43 -2.29 12.82 -3.07
CA TYR A 43 -1.09 13.63 -3.13
C TYR A 43 -0.78 14.24 -1.76
N GLN A 44 -1.78 14.86 -1.12
CA GLN A 44 -1.61 15.43 0.21
C GLN A 44 -1.24 14.36 1.23
N LEU A 45 -1.85 13.19 1.17
CA LEU A 45 -1.54 12.09 2.09
C LEU A 45 -0.13 11.56 1.86
N PHE A 46 0.28 11.30 0.62
CA PHE A 46 1.56 10.68 0.28
C PHE A 46 2.74 11.59 0.64
N TYR A 47 2.71 12.85 0.23
CA TYR A 47 3.84 13.77 0.41
C TYR A 47 3.97 14.31 1.84
N GLN A 48 2.96 14.10 2.69
CA GLN A 48 3.04 14.44 4.11
C GLN A 48 3.65 13.31 4.97
N VAL A 49 3.88 12.12 4.42
CA VAL A 49 4.51 11.01 5.17
C VAL A 49 6.03 11.25 5.27
N PRO A 50 6.61 11.32 6.48
CA PRO A 50 8.05 11.42 6.64
C PRO A 50 8.79 10.20 6.07
N PRO A 51 9.90 10.37 5.33
CA PRO A 51 10.68 9.24 4.79
C PRO A 51 11.12 8.21 5.84
N ILE A 52 11.38 8.66 7.08
CA ILE A 52 11.76 7.78 8.20
C ILE A 52 10.65 6.79 8.57
N ASP A 53 9.38 7.12 8.33
CA ASP A 53 8.26 6.23 8.66
C ASP A 53 8.21 5.02 7.72
N TYR A 54 8.62 5.15 6.46
CA TYR A 54 8.76 4.02 5.54
C TYR A 54 9.82 3.03 6.04
N LEU A 55 10.97 3.52 6.50
CA LEU A 55 12.03 2.70 7.09
C LEU A 55 11.56 2.01 8.38
N ARG A 56 10.85 2.74 9.24
CA ARG A 56 10.32 2.20 10.49
C ARG A 56 9.29 1.10 10.23
N GLN A 57 8.46 1.26 9.20
CA GLN A 57 7.50 0.23 8.78
C GLN A 57 8.21 -1.06 8.36
N VAL A 58 9.18 -0.98 7.43
CA VAL A 58 9.85 -2.19 6.92
C VAL A 58 10.75 -2.86 7.96
N THR A 59 11.30 -2.12 8.92
CA THR A 59 12.14 -2.67 9.99
C THR A 59 11.33 -3.29 11.12
N ALA A 60 10.14 -2.77 11.42
CA ALA A 60 9.23 -3.38 12.39
C ALA A 60 8.79 -4.78 11.95
N ASP A 61 8.50 -4.96 10.66
CA ASP A 61 8.07 -6.25 10.09
C ASP A 61 9.20 -7.29 10.08
N LEU A 62 10.47 -6.87 9.96
CA LEU A 62 11.66 -7.73 10.02
C LEU A 62 12.06 -8.13 11.45
N GLY A 63 11.69 -7.32 12.45
CA GLY A 63 12.07 -7.47 13.85
C GLY A 63 11.33 -8.55 14.64
N GLY A 64 10.42 -9.30 14.04
CA GLY A 64 9.82 -10.49 14.63
C GLY A 64 9.30 -10.31 16.07
N THR A 65 8.25 -9.51 16.27
CA THR A 65 7.46 -9.59 17.51
C THR A 65 6.02 -9.96 17.18
N THR A 66 5.74 -11.25 17.25
CA THR A 66 4.41 -11.77 17.56
C THR A 66 4.04 -11.29 18.97
N GLY A 67 3.28 -10.22 19.08
CA GLY A 67 2.83 -9.72 20.37
C GLY A 67 1.84 -8.59 20.20
N THR A 68 0.58 -8.88 20.50
CA THR A 68 -0.52 -7.95 20.77
C THR A 68 0.00 -6.64 21.37
N SER A 69 -0.25 -5.51 20.72
CA SER A 69 0.02 -4.18 21.30
C SER A 69 -1.16 -3.26 21.05
N GLU A 70 -2.25 -3.52 21.76
CA GLU A 70 -3.05 -2.43 22.33
C GLU A 70 -2.31 -1.93 23.59
N ALA A 71 -1.66 -0.77 23.53
CA ALA A 71 -1.28 0.03 24.71
C ALA A 71 -0.87 1.47 24.31
N ASN A 72 -1.90 2.28 24.08
CA ASN A 72 -2.10 3.70 24.41
C ASN A 72 -0.92 4.67 24.71
N CYS A 73 -0.94 5.78 23.94
CA CYS A 73 -0.96 7.19 24.33
C CYS A 73 0.04 7.76 25.38
N SER A 74 0.87 8.72 24.96
CA SER A 74 0.62 10.16 25.17
C SER A 74 1.83 11.03 24.80
N ALA A 75 1.64 11.91 23.81
CA ALA A 75 2.31 13.19 23.75
C ALA A 75 1.33 14.19 23.14
N GLN A 76 0.65 14.91 24.02
CA GLN A 76 -0.22 16.02 23.67
C GLN A 76 0.68 17.15 23.17
N SER A 77 0.55 17.49 21.88
CA SER A 77 1.15 18.68 21.28
C SER A 77 0.22 19.09 20.14
N SER A 78 -0.44 20.23 20.29
CA SER A 78 -1.23 20.89 19.26
C SER A 78 -0.48 20.87 17.92
N SER A 79 -0.88 20.01 16.98
CA SER A 79 -0.28 19.97 15.64
C SER A 79 -1.19 19.21 14.68
N THR A 80 -1.41 19.80 13.51
CA THR A 80 -1.91 19.17 12.28
C THR A 80 -1.65 17.67 12.24
N SER A 81 -2.69 16.85 12.06
CA SER A 81 -2.60 15.39 11.90
C SER A 81 -1.57 15.05 10.81
N LYS A 82 -0.36 14.66 11.19
CA LYS A 82 0.69 14.29 10.23
C LYS A 82 0.31 12.96 9.58
N SER A 83 0.39 12.90 8.25
CA SER A 83 0.17 11.66 7.50
C SER A 83 1.21 10.61 7.89
N SER A 84 0.81 9.34 7.88
CA SER A 84 1.64 8.18 8.21
C SER A 84 1.43 7.07 7.18
N ILE A 85 2.29 6.05 7.18
CA ILE A 85 2.07 4.85 6.34
C ILE A 85 0.73 4.18 6.66
N GLY A 86 0.33 4.15 7.93
CA GLY A 86 -0.97 3.63 8.33
C GLY A 86 -2.13 4.44 7.72
N THR A 87 -1.96 5.75 7.54
CA THR A 87 -2.93 6.61 6.87
C THR A 87 -3.06 6.25 5.38
N LEU A 88 -1.94 5.97 4.69
CA LEU A 88 -1.95 5.53 3.30
C LEU A 88 -2.61 4.15 3.12
N ILE A 89 -2.32 3.21 4.02
CA ILE A 89 -2.97 1.88 4.01
C ILE A 89 -4.47 2.04 4.22
N LYS A 90 -4.88 2.85 5.20
CA LYS A 90 -6.30 3.12 5.46
C LYS A 90 -6.98 3.74 4.23
N ARG A 91 -6.36 4.73 3.59
CA ARG A 91 -6.89 5.35 2.36
C ARG A 91 -7.07 4.31 1.25
N PHE A 92 -6.05 3.48 1.04
CA PHE A 92 -6.08 2.40 0.05
C PHE A 92 -7.24 1.44 0.27
N ASP A 93 -7.45 1.01 1.51
CA ASP A 93 -8.54 0.12 1.88
C ASP A 93 -9.91 0.80 1.73
N GLU A 94 -10.03 2.08 2.08
CA GLU A 94 -11.26 2.87 1.94
C GLU A 94 -11.70 2.99 0.48
N VAL A 95 -10.80 3.41 -0.43
CA VAL A 95 -11.10 3.54 -1.86
C VAL A 95 -11.42 2.17 -2.47
N SER A 96 -10.62 1.15 -2.15
CA SER A 96 -10.83 -0.21 -2.66
C SER A 96 -12.17 -0.80 -2.20
N ALA A 97 -12.53 -0.58 -0.92
CA ALA A 97 -13.79 -1.02 -0.36
C ALA A 97 -14.98 -0.23 -0.94
N TRP A 98 -14.84 1.07 -1.15
CA TRP A 98 -15.84 1.93 -1.78
C TRP A 98 -16.18 1.45 -3.19
N VAL A 99 -15.18 1.23 -4.04
CA VAL A 99 -15.38 0.67 -5.38
C VAL A 99 -16.09 -0.68 -5.33
N THR A 100 -15.66 -1.55 -4.42
CA THR A 100 -16.27 -2.87 -4.24
C THR A 100 -17.75 -2.75 -3.86
N GLN A 101 -18.09 -1.88 -2.89
CA GLN A 101 -19.48 -1.67 -2.47
C GLN A 101 -20.33 -1.02 -3.56
N LEU A 102 -19.78 -0.05 -4.28
CA LEU A 102 -20.44 0.65 -5.37
C LEU A 102 -20.92 -0.33 -6.46
N ILE A 103 -20.14 -1.37 -6.73
CA ILE A 103 -20.50 -2.41 -7.70
C ILE A 103 -21.53 -3.38 -7.10
N ILE A 104 -21.29 -3.95 -5.92
CA ILE A 104 -22.19 -4.99 -5.38
C ILE A 104 -23.57 -4.44 -4.95
N SER A 105 -23.67 -3.15 -4.67
CA SER A 105 -24.92 -2.48 -4.31
C SER A 105 -25.88 -2.31 -5.48
N GLN A 106 -25.40 -2.45 -6.72
CA GLN A 106 -26.25 -2.29 -7.90
C GLN A 106 -27.25 -3.45 -8.03
N PRO A 107 -28.54 -3.16 -8.25
CA PRO A 107 -29.60 -4.16 -8.20
C PRO A 107 -29.60 -5.12 -9.40
N THR A 108 -29.06 -4.69 -10.55
CA THR A 108 -29.09 -5.46 -11.80
C THR A 108 -27.70 -5.72 -12.34
N HIS A 109 -27.55 -6.76 -13.17
CA HIS A 109 -26.29 -7.05 -13.85
C HIS A 109 -25.86 -5.91 -14.79
N ASP A 110 -26.79 -5.30 -15.52
CA ASP A 110 -26.49 -4.19 -16.41
C ASP A 110 -26.02 -2.95 -15.66
N ALA A 111 -26.64 -2.64 -14.51
CA ALA A 111 -26.18 -1.55 -13.65
C ALA A 111 -24.78 -1.81 -13.08
N ARG A 112 -24.49 -3.06 -12.64
CA ARG A 112 -23.13 -3.47 -12.23
C ARG A 112 -22.11 -3.25 -13.35
N ARG A 113 -22.44 -3.66 -14.57
CA ARG A 113 -21.56 -3.50 -15.75
C ARG A 113 -21.32 -2.03 -16.09
N ALA A 114 -22.36 -1.19 -16.01
CA ALA A 114 -22.26 0.25 -16.23
C ALA A 114 -21.31 0.90 -15.21
N VAL A 115 -21.48 0.57 -13.92
CA VAL A 115 -20.59 1.06 -12.85
C VAL A 115 -19.15 0.60 -13.07
N VAL A 116 -18.93 -0.68 -13.41
CA VAL A 116 -17.58 -1.19 -13.72
C VAL A 116 -16.95 -0.43 -14.89
N SER A 117 -17.73 -0.14 -15.94
CA SER A 117 -17.25 0.67 -17.07
C SER A 117 -16.87 2.10 -16.67
N CYS A 118 -17.66 2.74 -15.79
CA CYS A 118 -17.32 4.06 -15.25
C CYS A 118 -16.03 4.01 -14.41
N ILE A 119 -15.94 3.07 -13.47
CA ILE A 119 -14.78 2.92 -12.58
C ILE A 119 -13.50 2.55 -13.34
N LEU A 120 -13.59 1.71 -14.37
CA LEU A 120 -12.43 1.42 -15.22
C LEU A 120 -11.92 2.67 -15.93
N ARG A 121 -12.82 3.57 -16.36
CA ARG A 121 -12.42 4.87 -16.92
C ARG A 121 -11.77 5.75 -15.86
N VAL A 122 -12.26 5.76 -14.62
CA VAL A 122 -11.60 6.45 -13.50
C VAL A 122 -10.17 5.91 -13.31
N ALA A 123 -9.99 4.59 -13.24
CA ALA A 123 -8.67 3.97 -13.08
C ALA A 123 -7.70 4.31 -14.22
N LEU A 124 -8.21 4.31 -15.46
CA LEU A 124 -7.42 4.71 -16.63
C LEU A 124 -7.05 6.20 -16.56
N SER A 125 -7.97 7.05 -16.14
CA SER A 125 -7.70 8.48 -15.92
C SER A 125 -6.65 8.68 -14.83
N SER A 126 -6.75 7.98 -13.69
CA SER A 126 -5.74 8.01 -12.62
C SER A 126 -4.36 7.60 -13.14
N TRP A 127 -4.28 6.53 -13.93
CA TRP A 127 -3.05 6.12 -14.61
C TRP A 127 -2.50 7.23 -15.52
N ASN A 128 -3.37 7.83 -16.34
CA ASN A 128 -2.96 8.85 -17.33
C ASN A 128 -2.45 10.15 -16.69
N ILE A 129 -2.98 10.54 -15.52
CA ILE A 129 -2.56 11.76 -14.81
C ILE A 129 -1.40 11.52 -13.84
N GLY A 130 -0.85 10.30 -13.77
CA GLY A 130 0.25 9.97 -12.86
C GLY A 130 -0.18 9.69 -11.41
N ASN A 131 -1.48 9.52 -11.15
CA ASN A 131 -1.97 8.97 -9.90
C ASN A 131 -1.97 7.44 -9.94
N PHE A 132 -0.79 6.86 -9.77
CA PHE A 132 -0.64 5.41 -9.79
C PHE A 132 -1.19 4.72 -8.54
N MET A 133 -1.27 5.44 -7.42
CA MET A 133 -1.92 4.92 -6.20
C MET A 133 -3.40 4.65 -6.44
N GLY A 134 -4.17 5.65 -6.89
CA GLY A 134 -5.59 5.47 -7.18
C GLY A 134 -5.87 4.43 -8.27
N ALA A 135 -5.00 4.33 -9.29
CA ALA A 135 -5.10 3.24 -10.26
C ALA A 135 -4.93 1.85 -9.62
N MET A 136 -3.95 1.70 -8.72
CA MET A 136 -3.69 0.44 -8.01
C MET A 136 -4.83 0.08 -7.05
N GLU A 137 -5.40 1.05 -6.33
CA GLU A 137 -6.54 0.87 -5.42
C GLU A 137 -7.76 0.32 -6.15
N ILE A 138 -8.12 0.92 -7.30
CA ILE A 138 -9.25 0.47 -8.10
C ILE A 138 -9.01 -0.94 -8.65
N ILE A 139 -7.80 -1.25 -9.13
CA ILE A 139 -7.46 -2.60 -9.59
C ILE A 139 -7.49 -3.61 -8.43
N ALA A 140 -7.05 -3.25 -7.24
CA ALA A 140 -7.15 -4.09 -6.05
C ALA A 140 -8.62 -4.38 -5.69
N ALA A 141 -9.51 -3.39 -5.81
CA ALA A 141 -10.94 -3.58 -5.62
C ALA A 141 -11.52 -4.65 -6.56
N PHE A 142 -11.12 -4.63 -7.85
CA PHE A 142 -11.57 -5.62 -8.83
C PHE A 142 -11.11 -7.05 -8.52
N ASN A 143 -9.96 -7.19 -7.85
CA ASN A 143 -9.44 -8.47 -7.39
C ASN A 143 -10.09 -8.98 -6.08
N SER A 144 -11.01 -8.21 -5.49
CA SER A 144 -11.70 -8.60 -4.26
C SER A 144 -12.51 -9.88 -4.42
N ASN A 145 -12.39 -10.77 -3.43
CA ASN A 145 -13.23 -11.98 -3.35
C ASN A 145 -14.73 -11.69 -3.36
N LYS A 146 -15.14 -10.49 -2.92
CA LYS A 146 -16.54 -10.05 -2.92
C LYS A 146 -17.11 -9.89 -4.33
N LEU A 147 -16.26 -9.65 -5.35
CA LEU A 147 -16.67 -9.51 -6.74
C LEU A 147 -16.64 -10.83 -7.53
N LYS A 148 -16.18 -11.94 -6.94
CA LYS A 148 -16.17 -13.25 -7.60
C LYS A 148 -17.53 -13.62 -8.24
N PRO A 149 -18.69 -13.46 -7.57
CA PRO A 149 -19.98 -13.76 -8.19
C PRO A 149 -20.30 -12.90 -9.42
N PHE A 150 -19.88 -11.63 -9.41
CA PHE A 150 -20.02 -10.74 -10.55
C PHE A 150 -19.14 -11.19 -11.72
N TRP A 151 -17.88 -11.52 -11.48
CA TRP A 151 -16.96 -12.00 -12.52
C TRP A 151 -17.42 -13.31 -13.15
N LEU A 152 -17.97 -14.24 -12.37
CA LEU A 152 -18.56 -15.48 -12.88
C LEU A 152 -19.80 -15.25 -13.76
N SER A 153 -20.46 -14.09 -13.64
CA SER A 153 -21.61 -13.72 -14.48
C SER A 153 -21.20 -13.08 -15.82
N ILE A 154 -19.92 -12.73 -16.00
CA ILE A 154 -19.40 -12.14 -17.23
C ILE A 154 -19.11 -13.27 -18.23
N THR A 155 -19.53 -13.08 -19.48
CA THR A 155 -19.33 -14.09 -20.54
C THR A 155 -17.94 -13.97 -21.16
N GLU A 156 -17.41 -15.05 -21.75
CA GLU A 156 -16.09 -15.04 -22.42
C GLU A 156 -15.98 -14.01 -23.57
N LYS A 157 -17.11 -13.54 -24.10
CA LYS A 157 -17.16 -12.51 -25.15
C LYS A 157 -16.98 -11.08 -24.60
N ASP A 158 -17.14 -10.89 -23.31
CA ASP A 158 -17.04 -9.58 -22.66
C ASP A 158 -15.58 -9.24 -22.39
N THR A 159 -14.91 -8.63 -23.37
CA THR A 159 -13.56 -8.13 -23.16
C THR A 159 -13.58 -6.84 -22.35
N LEU A 160 -12.72 -6.75 -21.33
CA LEU A 160 -12.49 -5.54 -20.54
C LEU A 160 -11.08 -5.01 -20.85
N PRO A 161 -10.88 -4.35 -21.99
CA PRO A 161 -9.54 -3.98 -22.47
C PRO A 161 -8.80 -3.06 -21.50
N ILE A 162 -9.51 -2.12 -20.85
CA ILE A 162 -8.92 -1.23 -19.85
C ILE A 162 -8.40 -2.03 -18.64
N LEU A 163 -9.20 -2.99 -18.14
CA LEU A 163 -8.82 -3.84 -17.02
C LEU A 163 -7.58 -4.68 -17.37
N ASN A 164 -7.57 -5.25 -18.57
CA ASN A 164 -6.45 -6.06 -19.07
C ASN A 164 -5.17 -5.22 -19.19
N PHE A 165 -5.28 -4.02 -19.77
CA PHE A 165 -4.17 -3.08 -19.89
C PHE A 165 -3.62 -2.70 -18.51
N LEU A 166 -4.48 -2.25 -17.59
CA LEU A 166 -4.04 -1.80 -16.26
C LEU A 166 -3.41 -2.94 -15.45
N ASN A 167 -3.98 -4.16 -15.47
CA ASN A 167 -3.37 -5.33 -14.84
C ASN A 167 -1.99 -5.66 -15.45
N ALA A 168 -1.83 -5.54 -16.76
CA ALA A 168 -0.53 -5.77 -17.39
C ALA A 168 0.49 -4.67 -17.04
N ALA A 169 0.05 -3.41 -17.01
CA ALA A 169 0.92 -2.26 -16.81
C ALA A 169 1.37 -2.10 -15.35
N LEU A 170 0.44 -2.15 -14.39
CA LEU A 170 0.70 -1.89 -12.97
C LEU A 170 1.60 -2.94 -12.29
N TYR A 171 1.62 -4.17 -12.80
CA TYR A 171 2.40 -5.28 -12.25
C TYR A 171 3.60 -5.66 -13.12
N SER A 172 4.03 -4.77 -14.03
CA SER A 172 5.21 -4.99 -14.88
C SER A 172 6.16 -3.81 -14.83
N VAL A 173 7.29 -3.93 -15.53
CA VAL A 173 8.28 -2.86 -15.73
C VAL A 173 7.67 -1.59 -16.35
N GLU A 174 6.48 -1.67 -16.94
CA GLU A 174 5.79 -0.50 -17.46
C GLU A 174 5.40 0.48 -16.36
N TYR A 175 5.09 0.00 -15.14
CA TYR A 175 4.87 0.87 -13.98
C TYR A 175 6.12 1.73 -13.69
N ASP A 176 7.31 1.12 -13.63
CA ASP A 176 8.56 1.84 -13.33
C ASP A 176 8.90 2.86 -14.42
N ARG A 177 8.65 2.50 -15.68
CA ARG A 177 8.83 3.41 -16.83
C ARG A 177 7.85 4.58 -16.79
N ALA A 178 6.58 4.33 -16.49
CA ALA A 178 5.57 5.37 -16.38
C ALA A 178 5.89 6.31 -15.22
N LEU A 179 6.23 5.76 -14.05
CA LEU A 179 6.64 6.51 -12.87
C LEU A 179 7.87 7.37 -13.15
N SER A 180 8.91 6.80 -13.77
CA SER A 180 10.14 7.54 -14.11
C SER A 180 9.87 8.70 -15.08
N ARG A 181 9.02 8.50 -16.09
CA ARG A 181 8.61 9.57 -17.02
C ARG A 181 7.84 10.67 -16.30
N ALA A 182 6.90 10.29 -15.44
CA ALA A 182 6.06 11.25 -14.72
C ALA A 182 6.90 12.10 -13.75
N LEU A 183 7.82 11.48 -13.00
CA LEU A 183 8.74 12.18 -12.08
C LEU A 183 9.72 13.11 -12.80
N ALA A 184 10.00 12.90 -14.08
CA ALA A 184 10.84 13.78 -14.89
C ALA A 184 10.12 15.06 -15.33
N MET A 185 8.81 15.17 -15.13
CA MET A 185 7.99 16.32 -15.49
C MET A 185 7.61 17.10 -14.21
N ALA A 186 8.21 18.26 -13.99
CA ALA A 186 8.03 19.04 -12.76
C ALA A 186 6.58 19.55 -12.57
N GLU A 187 5.85 19.72 -13.68
CA GLU A 187 4.47 20.20 -13.71
C GLU A 187 3.46 19.08 -13.38
N CYS A 188 3.90 17.83 -13.28
CA CYS A 188 3.03 16.68 -13.04
C CYS A 188 2.95 16.36 -11.54
N PRO A 189 1.78 16.45 -10.89
CA PRO A 189 1.59 16.05 -9.50
C PRO A 189 1.47 14.51 -9.41
N VAL A 190 2.60 13.82 -9.50
CA VAL A 190 2.67 12.36 -9.48
C VAL A 190 2.31 11.81 -8.10
N VAL A 191 1.51 10.75 -8.03
CA VAL A 191 1.26 10.00 -6.79
C VAL A 191 1.70 8.54 -6.99
N PRO A 192 2.89 8.15 -6.51
CA PRO A 192 3.40 6.79 -6.62
C PRO A 192 2.61 5.79 -5.76
N PHE A 193 2.60 4.52 -6.14
CA PHE A 193 2.08 3.46 -5.27
C PHE A 193 3.07 3.18 -4.13
N PHE A 194 2.70 3.55 -2.90
CA PHE A 194 3.56 3.42 -1.72
C PHE A 194 4.00 1.97 -1.43
N GLY A 195 3.20 0.97 -1.82
CA GLY A 195 3.51 -0.44 -1.62
C GLY A 195 4.72 -0.90 -2.44
N ALA A 196 4.95 -0.32 -3.63
CA ALA A 196 6.13 -0.59 -4.44
C ALA A 196 7.40 -0.11 -3.74
N PHE A 197 7.36 1.11 -3.17
CA PHE A 197 8.48 1.66 -2.41
C PHE A 197 8.80 0.84 -1.15
N LEU A 198 7.78 0.42 -0.40
CA LEU A 198 7.96 -0.47 0.76
C LEU A 198 8.58 -1.82 0.34
N HIS A 199 8.21 -2.35 -0.82
CA HIS A 199 8.80 -3.58 -1.32
C HIS A 199 10.28 -3.42 -1.66
N GLU A 200 10.62 -2.38 -2.41
CA GLU A 200 12.01 -2.09 -2.79
C GLU A 200 12.89 -1.90 -1.54
N LEU A 201 12.42 -1.15 -0.54
CA LEU A 201 13.12 -1.00 0.73
C LEU A 201 13.36 -2.34 1.44
N ARG A 202 12.37 -3.25 1.42
CA ARG A 202 12.53 -4.60 1.99
C ARG A 202 13.59 -5.42 1.26
N GLU A 203 13.60 -5.40 -0.08
CA GLU A 203 14.60 -6.09 -0.89
C GLU A 203 16.02 -5.56 -0.61
N ILE A 204 16.16 -4.24 -0.49
CA ILE A 204 17.45 -3.61 -0.15
C ILE A 204 17.92 -4.02 1.25
N LEU A 205 17.02 -4.08 2.24
CA LEU A 205 17.38 -4.50 3.60
C LEU A 205 17.72 -5.99 3.68
N ALA A 206 17.01 -6.84 2.94
CA ALA A 206 17.29 -8.27 2.88
C ALA A 206 18.66 -8.55 2.25
N THR A 207 19.01 -7.86 1.16
CA THR A 207 20.31 -8.02 0.47
C THR A 207 21.50 -7.45 1.25
N ARG A 208 21.25 -6.48 2.15
CA ARG A 208 22.30 -5.82 2.96
C ARG A 208 22.53 -6.45 4.33
N THR A 209 21.82 -7.51 4.71
CA THR A 209 22.13 -8.25 5.94
C THR A 209 23.33 -9.16 5.65
N PRO A 210 24.57 -8.82 6.09
CA PRO A 210 25.68 -9.73 5.92
C PRO A 210 25.46 -10.88 6.89
N GLU A 211 25.63 -12.12 6.42
CA GLU A 211 25.81 -13.27 7.30
C GLU A 211 26.84 -12.92 8.37
N GLY A 212 26.44 -13.06 9.64
CA GLY A 212 27.24 -13.06 10.86
C GLY A 212 28.59 -12.34 10.80
N LEU A 213 28.65 -11.16 11.42
CA LEU A 213 29.92 -10.70 12.00
C LEU A 213 30.44 -11.84 12.89
N PRO A 214 31.66 -12.39 12.68
CA PRO A 214 32.16 -13.46 13.54
C PRO A 214 32.26 -12.91 14.94
N ILE A 215 31.40 -13.41 15.84
CA ILE A 215 31.54 -13.20 17.28
C ILE A 215 32.93 -13.70 17.62
N GLY A 216 33.85 -12.76 17.87
CA GLY A 216 35.20 -13.06 18.30
C GLY A 216 35.11 -14.00 19.50
N LYS A 217 35.65 -15.21 19.35
CA LYS A 217 35.80 -16.13 20.48
C LYS A 217 36.48 -15.36 21.60
N PRO A 218 35.96 -15.40 22.84
CA PRO A 218 36.67 -14.80 23.96
C PRO A 218 38.04 -15.47 24.09
N PRO A 219 39.10 -14.72 24.41
CA PRO A 219 40.45 -15.27 24.49
C PRO A 219 40.47 -16.38 25.55
N LYS A 220 40.94 -17.57 25.13
CA LYS A 220 41.19 -18.70 26.04
C LYS A 220 42.17 -18.25 27.12
N GLY A 221 41.79 -18.50 28.37
CA GLY A 221 42.45 -18.03 29.59
C GLY A 221 43.98 -18.16 29.57
N ALA A 222 44.62 -17.06 29.98
CA ALA A 222 45.99 -17.08 30.45
C ALA A 222 46.09 -18.03 31.65
N ARG A 223 47.03 -18.99 31.58
CA ARG A 223 47.44 -19.80 32.72
C ARG A 223 47.97 -18.88 33.83
N PRO A 224 47.61 -19.09 35.10
CA PRO A 224 48.34 -18.47 36.20
C PRO A 224 49.73 -19.10 36.30
N ASP A 225 50.74 -18.25 36.27
CA ASP A 225 52.12 -18.56 36.58
C ASP A 225 52.22 -19.04 38.04
N GLN A 226 52.52 -20.32 38.25
CA GLN A 226 52.88 -20.86 39.55
C GLN A 226 54.41 -20.85 39.66
N SER A 227 54.95 -19.76 40.18
CA SER A 227 56.35 -19.66 40.56
C SER A 227 56.47 -19.07 41.97
N GLN A 228 56.84 -19.97 42.89
CA GLN A 228 57.57 -19.73 44.15
C GLN A 228 56.88 -19.08 45.35
N GLN A 229 56.53 -19.95 46.30
CA GLN A 229 56.77 -19.70 47.72
C GLN A 229 57.61 -20.84 48.30
N ARG A 230 58.93 -20.62 48.34
CA ARG A 230 59.85 -21.28 49.28
C ARG A 230 59.97 -20.35 50.47
N GLN A 231 59.52 -20.79 51.64
CA GLN A 231 59.84 -20.14 52.91
C GLN A 231 60.53 -21.18 53.80
N VAL A 232 61.79 -20.89 54.11
CA VAL A 232 62.43 -21.03 55.43
C VAL A 232 61.90 -22.18 56.30
N VAL A 233 62.64 -23.29 56.36
CA VAL A 233 63.55 -23.74 57.44
C VAL A 233 64.29 -24.98 56.93
#